data_AF-A0A210QYS6-F1
#
_entry.id   AF-A0A210QYS6-F1
#
_cell.length_a   1.000
_cell.length_b   1.000
_cell.length_c   1.000
_cell.angle_alpha   90.00
_cell.angle_beta   90.00
_cell.angle_gamma   90.00
#
_symmetry.space_group_name_H-M   'P 1'
#
loop_
_entity.id
_entity.type
_entity.pdbx_description
1 polymer ?
#
loop_
_entity_poly.entity_id
_entity_poly.type
_entity_poly.pdbx_seq_one_letter_code
_entity_poly.pdbx_strand_id
1 'polypeptide(L)'
;MVFEGLSPRLLSVLRFRLALTVTAFSAYIIGGYYLFPFSLPVMTSVTDRLIFTLRWQLLGGLTLLMGIQGVGKMRAKSEAASDPIKGNGEHLVSVQNKILRNTLEQFVFHFIGQLALCTYLSPEAMKTIPVLVTLFVIARIIFQIIYPIDAMKRIFGFMSTFLPTVGVYVYCLYCFLTQ
;
A
#
# COMPACT_ATOMS: atom_id res chain seq x y z
N MET A 1 -24.30 -10.30 3.63
CA MET A 1 -23.30 -11.34 3.86
C MET A 1 -22.06 -10.92 4.67
N VAL A 2 -21.28 -9.86 4.36
CA VAL A 2 -20.07 -9.51 5.16
C VAL A 2 -20.36 -8.75 6.47
N PHE A 3 -21.57 -8.17 6.62
CA PHE A 3 -21.92 -7.34 7.79
C PHE A 3 -23.06 -7.90 8.66
N GLU A 4 -23.57 -9.10 8.34
CA GLU A 4 -24.61 -9.74 9.16
C GLU A 4 -23.98 -10.24 10.47
N GLY A 5 -24.39 -9.65 11.59
CA GLY A 5 -23.89 -9.99 12.94
C GLY A 5 -23.08 -8.90 13.64
N LEU A 6 -22.79 -7.76 12.98
CA LEU A 6 -22.10 -6.63 13.63
C LEU A 6 -23.07 -5.76 14.41
N SER A 7 -22.69 -5.38 15.63
CA SER A 7 -23.50 -4.47 16.44
C SER A 7 -23.64 -3.10 15.75
N PRO A 8 -24.78 -2.38 15.91
CA PRO A 8 -25.00 -1.09 15.27
C PRO A 8 -23.90 -0.05 15.57
N ARG A 9 -23.35 -0.09 16.79
CA ARG A 9 -22.23 0.77 17.21
C ARG A 9 -20.94 0.46 16.45
N LEU A 10 -20.64 -0.82 16.23
CA LEU A 10 -19.44 -1.20 15.48
C LEU A 10 -19.58 -0.81 14.01
N LEU A 11 -20.78 -0.96 13.44
CA LEU A 11 -21.07 -0.56 12.07
C LEU A 11 -20.89 0.95 11.86
N SER A 12 -21.35 1.79 12.79
CA SER A 12 -21.18 3.26 12.68
C SER A 12 -19.72 3.68 12.77
N VAL A 13 -18.93 3.08 13.68
CA VAL A 13 -17.49 3.32 13.80
C VAL A 13 -16.75 2.91 12.51
N LEU A 14 -17.09 1.76 11.94
CA LEU A 14 -16.50 1.29 10.69
C LEU A 14 -16.80 2.23 9.52
N ARG A 15 -18.05 2.67 9.37
CA ARG A 15 -18.46 3.63 8.34
C ARG A 15 -17.72 4.95 8.47
N PHE A 16 -17.64 5.49 9.69
CA PHE A 16 -16.90 6.73 9.95
C PHE A 16 -15.42 6.61 9.59
N ARG A 17 -14.76 5.51 10.01
CA ARG A 17 -13.35 5.26 9.67
C ARG A 17 -13.13 5.11 8.18
N LEU A 18 -14.03 4.41 7.49
CA LEU A 18 -13.95 4.26 6.03
C LEU A 18 -14.09 5.61 5.34
N ALA A 19 -15.09 6.40 5.71
CA ALA A 19 -15.30 7.74 5.16
C ALA A 19 -14.07 8.63 5.38
N LEU A 20 -13.55 8.69 6.61
CA LEU A 20 -12.33 9.43 6.93
C LEU A 20 -11.14 8.96 6.09
N THR A 21 -10.99 7.64 5.90
CA THR A 21 -9.90 7.08 5.09
C THR A 21 -10.01 7.52 3.64
N VAL A 22 -11.21 7.40 3.04
CA VAL A 22 -11.49 7.83 1.67
C VAL A 22 -11.20 9.31 1.50
N THR A 23 -11.75 10.15 2.38
CA THR A 23 -11.51 11.59 2.34
C THR A 23 -10.02 11.91 2.45
N ALA A 24 -9.29 11.27 3.37
CA ALA A 24 -7.87 11.54 3.59
C ALA A 24 -7.01 11.17 2.38
N PHE A 25 -7.14 9.95 1.83
CA PHE A 25 -6.31 9.58 0.69
C PHE A 25 -6.74 10.31 -0.59
N SER A 26 -8.04 10.59 -0.78
CA SER A 26 -8.51 11.38 -1.93
C SER A 26 -7.96 12.80 -1.87
N ALA A 27 -7.99 13.44 -0.70
CA ALA A 27 -7.38 14.76 -0.49
C ALA A 27 -5.87 14.71 -0.75
N TYR A 28 -5.18 13.65 -0.31
CA TYR A 28 -3.76 13.45 -0.59
C TYR A 28 -3.47 13.32 -2.10
N ILE A 29 -4.24 12.52 -2.83
CA ILE A 29 -4.04 12.33 -4.28
C ILE A 29 -4.29 13.64 -5.03
N ILE A 30 -5.39 14.33 -4.74
CA ILE A 30 -5.75 15.60 -5.38
C ILE A 30 -4.69 16.65 -5.05
N GLY A 31 -4.43 16.87 -3.76
CA GLY A 31 -3.43 17.84 -3.31
C GLY A 31 -2.03 17.53 -3.85
N GLY A 32 -1.61 16.27 -3.78
CA GLY A 32 -0.32 15.82 -4.30
C GLY A 32 -0.17 15.99 -5.81
N TYR A 33 -1.25 15.85 -6.58
CA TYR A 33 -1.22 16.04 -8.03
C TYR A 33 -1.15 17.52 -8.43
N TYR A 34 -1.90 18.39 -7.76
CA TYR A 34 -1.95 19.83 -8.08
C TYR A 34 -0.79 20.62 -7.45
N LEU A 35 -0.32 20.20 -6.27
CA LEU A 35 0.77 20.83 -5.53
C LEU A 35 2.10 20.09 -5.72
N PHE A 36 2.22 19.25 -6.77
CA PHE A 36 3.42 18.46 -7.01
C PHE A 36 4.63 19.39 -7.19
N PRO A 37 5.62 19.36 -6.26
CA PRO A 37 6.61 20.42 -6.16
C PRO A 37 7.81 20.24 -7.10
N PHE A 38 7.90 19.10 -7.81
CA PHE A 38 9.05 18.75 -8.62
C PHE A 38 8.74 18.86 -10.12
N SER A 39 9.71 19.36 -10.88
CA SER A 39 9.68 19.26 -12.34
C SER A 39 9.83 17.80 -12.76
N LEU A 40 8.97 17.37 -13.68
CA LEU A 40 9.09 16.03 -14.27
C LEU A 40 10.24 16.02 -15.29
N PRO A 41 11.02 14.93 -15.36
CA PRO A 41 11.93 14.74 -16.48
C PRO A 41 11.15 14.64 -17.79
N VAL A 42 11.79 15.02 -18.90
CA VAL A 42 11.20 14.83 -20.23
C VAL A 42 11.13 13.33 -20.52
N MET A 43 9.92 12.81 -20.75
CA MET A 43 9.65 11.38 -20.98
C MET A 43 8.84 11.21 -22.26
N THR A 44 9.53 11.23 -23.41
CA THR A 44 8.87 11.13 -24.72
C THR A 44 8.48 9.69 -25.07
N SER A 45 9.27 8.71 -24.63
CA SER A 45 9.02 7.30 -24.91
C SER A 45 8.30 6.58 -23.75
N VAL A 46 7.64 5.46 -24.06
CA VAL A 46 7.10 4.55 -23.04
C VAL A 46 8.22 3.99 -22.15
N THR A 47 9.40 3.75 -22.73
CA THR A 47 10.58 3.26 -22.02
C THR A 47 11.02 4.22 -20.92
N ASP A 48 11.02 5.53 -21.19
CA ASP A 48 11.38 6.54 -20.18
C ASP A 48 10.39 6.53 -19.00
N ARG A 49 9.09 6.39 -19.31
CA ARG A 49 8.02 6.31 -18.29
C ARG A 49 8.14 5.03 -17.45
N LEU A 50 8.53 3.91 -18.06
CA LEU A 50 8.80 2.66 -17.35
C LEU A 50 10.01 2.79 -16.43
N ILE A 51 11.12 3.36 -16.90
CA ILE A 51 12.33 3.58 -16.10
C ILE A 51 12.02 4.49 -14.90
N PHE A 52 11.30 5.59 -15.14
CA PHE A 52 10.86 6.51 -14.10
C PHE A 52 10.02 5.77 -13.05
N THR A 53 9.04 4.99 -13.49
CA THR A 53 8.14 4.23 -12.61
C THR A 53 8.90 3.20 -11.78
N LEU A 54 9.78 2.41 -12.40
CA LEU A 54 10.62 1.43 -11.71
C LEU A 54 11.50 2.06 -10.62
N ARG A 55 12.09 3.22 -10.89
CA ARG A 55 12.89 3.96 -9.89
C ARG A 55 12.06 4.36 -8.68
N TRP A 56 10.82 4.81 -8.89
CA TRP A 56 9.90 5.10 -7.80
C TRP A 56 9.49 3.86 -7.00
N GLN A 57 9.33 2.70 -7.65
CA GLN A 57 8.99 1.45 -6.96
C GLN A 57 10.03 1.01 -5.91
N LEU A 58 11.28 1.50 -5.98
CA LEU A 58 12.28 1.29 -4.93
C LEU A 58 11.76 1.72 -3.55
N LEU A 59 11.03 2.84 -3.47
CA LEU A 59 10.46 3.32 -2.21
C LEU A 59 9.39 2.35 -1.67
N GLY A 60 8.56 1.78 -2.56
CA GLY A 60 7.62 0.73 -2.20
C GLY A 60 8.33 -0.51 -1.65
N GLY A 61 9.44 -0.92 -2.28
CA GLY A 61 10.30 -2.02 -1.83
C GLY A 61 10.88 -1.82 -0.42
N LEU A 62 11.18 -0.59 -0.02
CA LEU A 62 11.64 -0.28 1.35
C LEU A 62 10.59 -0.69 2.41
N THR A 63 9.30 -0.67 2.07
CA THR A 63 8.24 -1.11 3.00
C THR A 63 8.28 -2.61 3.28
N LEU A 64 8.75 -3.42 2.31
CA LEU A 64 8.98 -4.86 2.52
C LEU A 64 10.20 -5.09 3.40
N LEU A 65 11.29 -4.33 3.17
CA LEU A 65 12.48 -4.39 4.02
C LEU A 65 12.13 -4.02 5.47
N MET A 66 11.30 -3.01 5.70
CA MET A 66 10.78 -2.69 7.03
C MET A 66 9.96 -3.85 7.64
N GLY A 67 9.15 -4.55 6.85
CA GLY A 67 8.41 -5.72 7.30
C GLY A 67 9.33 -6.89 7.70
N ILE A 68 10.34 -7.17 6.88
CA ILE A 68 11.37 -8.20 7.14
C ILE A 68 12.13 -7.87 8.43
N GLN A 69 12.56 -6.61 8.59
CA GLN A 69 13.20 -6.16 9.83
C GLN A 69 12.28 -6.33 11.05
N GLY A 70 10.97 -6.06 10.89
CA GLY A 70 9.98 -6.29 11.94
C GLY A 70 9.92 -7.75 12.39
N VAL A 71 9.89 -8.69 11.45
CA VAL A 71 9.94 -10.13 11.74
C VAL A 71 11.27 -10.51 12.41
N GLY A 72 12.39 -10.06 11.85
CA GLY A 72 13.73 -10.34 12.39
C GLY A 72 13.90 -9.88 13.84
N LYS A 73 13.44 -8.66 14.16
CA LYS A 73 13.46 -8.13 15.54
C LYS A 73 12.66 -8.98 16.52
N MET A 74 11.53 -9.56 16.09
CA MET A 74 10.74 -10.42 16.96
C MET A 74 11.37 -11.80 17.15
N ARG A 75 11.99 -12.35 16.09
CA ARG A 75 12.75 -13.62 16.19
C ARG A 75 13.95 -13.52 17.10
N ALA A 76 14.62 -12.36 17.12
CA ALA A 76 15.79 -12.12 17.97
C ALA A 76 15.47 -11.99 19.48
N LYS A 77 14.18 -11.94 19.89
CA LYS A 77 13.81 -11.70 21.30
C LYS A 77 13.86 -12.92 22.20
N SER A 78 13.81 -14.14 21.65
CA SER A 78 13.82 -15.37 22.46
C SER A 78 14.24 -16.57 21.62
N GLU A 79 14.81 -17.58 22.27
CA GLU A 79 15.15 -18.86 21.61
C GLU A 79 13.93 -19.55 21.00
N ALA A 80 12.76 -19.43 21.64
CA ALA A 80 11.52 -19.97 21.10
C ALA A 80 11.12 -19.29 19.77
N ALA A 81 11.33 -17.98 19.64
CA ALA A 81 11.02 -17.24 18.41
C ALA A 81 12.11 -17.36 17.33
N SER A 82 13.34 -17.69 17.70
CA SER A 82 14.49 -17.75 16.79
C SER A 82 14.49 -19.04 15.97
N ASP A 83 14.05 -20.16 16.54
CA ASP A 83 14.03 -21.47 15.89
C ASP A 83 12.61 -21.87 15.42
N PRO A 84 12.23 -21.61 14.16
CA PRO A 84 10.94 -22.02 13.62
C PRO A 84 10.81 -23.54 13.40
N ILE A 85 11.88 -24.32 13.55
CA ILE A 85 11.88 -25.78 13.32
C ILE A 85 11.57 -26.52 14.62
N LYS A 86 12.09 -26.03 15.75
CA LYS A 86 11.76 -26.58 17.08
C LYS A 86 10.28 -26.40 17.46
N GLY A 87 9.60 -25.45 16.81
CA GLY A 87 8.24 -25.03 17.18
C GLY A 87 8.20 -24.36 18.55
N ASN A 88 7.07 -23.73 18.87
CA ASN A 88 6.73 -23.04 20.14
C ASN A 88 6.85 -21.50 20.14
N GLY A 89 7.32 -20.88 19.05
CA GLY A 89 7.47 -19.42 18.95
C GLY A 89 6.63 -18.74 17.87
N GLU A 90 5.85 -19.49 17.09
CA GLU A 90 5.13 -18.97 15.92
C GLU A 90 4.13 -17.89 16.30
N HIS A 91 3.49 -18.03 17.46
CA HIS A 91 2.54 -17.03 17.98
C HIS A 91 3.22 -15.68 18.27
N LEU A 92 4.49 -15.69 18.70
CA LEU A 92 5.28 -14.49 19.04
C LEU A 92 5.62 -13.63 17.82
N VAL A 93 5.73 -14.25 16.63
CA VAL A 93 6.06 -13.58 15.36
C VAL A 93 4.85 -13.45 14.43
N SER A 94 3.69 -13.98 14.84
CA SER A 94 2.51 -14.13 13.99
C SER A 94 1.99 -12.80 13.43
N VAL A 95 1.99 -11.73 14.23
CA VAL A 95 1.54 -10.39 13.79
C VAL A 95 2.48 -9.80 12.75
N GLN A 96 3.79 -9.87 12.98
CA GLN A 96 4.80 -9.34 12.05
C GLN A 96 4.81 -10.14 10.74
N ASN A 97 4.63 -11.45 10.79
CA ASN A 97 4.45 -12.28 9.60
C ASN A 97 3.19 -11.88 8.82
N LYS A 98 2.06 -11.62 9.50
CA LYS A 98 0.83 -11.11 8.86
C LYS A 98 1.03 -9.74 8.23
N ILE A 99 1.79 -8.85 8.88
CA ILE A 99 2.14 -7.53 8.32
C ILE A 99 2.96 -7.71 7.05
N LEU A 100 4.06 -8.45 7.11
CA LEU A 100 4.97 -8.67 5.98
C LEU A 100 4.24 -9.31 4.79
N ARG A 101 3.47 -10.38 5.04
CA ARG A 101 2.68 -11.05 3.99
C ARG A 101 1.68 -10.09 3.34
N ASN A 102 0.95 -9.33 4.15
CA ASN A 102 0.00 -8.37 3.60
C ASN A 102 0.69 -7.23 2.85
N THR A 103 1.87 -6.76 3.30
CA THR A 103 2.64 -5.75 2.56
C THR A 103 3.11 -6.31 1.22
N LEU A 104 3.56 -7.57 1.18
CA LEU A 104 3.96 -8.24 -0.06
C LEU A 104 2.81 -8.33 -1.05
N GLU A 105 1.66 -8.85 -0.61
CA GLU A 105 0.46 -8.97 -1.45
C GLU A 105 0.05 -7.60 -2.02
N GLN A 106 -0.04 -6.57 -1.17
CA GLN A 106 -0.39 -5.21 -1.62
C GLN A 106 0.67 -4.59 -2.55
N PHE A 107 1.96 -4.82 -2.27
CA PHE A 107 3.05 -4.30 -3.10
C PHE A 107 3.04 -4.92 -4.49
N VAL A 108 2.77 -6.22 -4.62
CA VAL A 108 2.71 -6.89 -5.93
C VAL A 108 1.61 -6.28 -6.81
N PHE A 109 0.40 -6.10 -6.28
CA PHE A 109 -0.68 -5.43 -7.02
C PHE A 109 -0.32 -3.98 -7.34
N HIS A 110 0.22 -3.23 -6.38
CA HIS A 110 0.63 -1.84 -6.62
C HIS A 110 1.69 -1.76 -7.73
N PHE A 111 2.72 -2.60 -7.66
CA PHE A 111 3.82 -2.64 -8.63
C PHE A 111 3.32 -2.93 -10.04
N ILE A 112 2.52 -3.99 -10.22
CA ILE A 112 1.94 -4.36 -11.51
C ILE A 112 1.03 -3.25 -12.03
N GLY A 113 0.16 -2.71 -11.17
CA GLY A 113 -0.75 -1.63 -11.52
C GLY A 113 -0.02 -0.37 -11.98
N GLN A 114 1.06 0.03 -11.30
CA GLN A 114 1.85 1.21 -11.66
C GLN A 114 2.59 1.03 -12.99
N LEU A 115 3.13 -0.16 -13.26
CA LEU A 115 3.76 -0.47 -14.54
C LEU A 115 2.77 -0.43 -15.71
N ALA A 116 1.56 -0.96 -15.51
CA ALA A 116 0.49 -0.84 -16.51
C ALA A 116 0.04 0.63 -16.67
N LEU A 117 -0.13 1.34 -15.55
CA LEU A 117 -0.60 2.73 -15.57
C LEU A 117 0.33 3.64 -16.38
N CYS A 118 1.65 3.52 -16.20
CA CYS A 118 2.59 4.43 -16.85
C CYS A 118 2.63 4.28 -18.39
N THR A 119 2.13 3.18 -18.96
CA THR A 119 2.02 3.04 -20.42
C THR A 119 0.89 3.90 -20.98
N TYR A 120 -0.19 4.06 -20.22
CA TYR A 120 -1.39 4.82 -20.59
C TYR A 120 -1.35 6.30 -20.19
N LEU A 121 -0.42 6.72 -19.32
CA LEU A 121 -0.28 8.11 -18.91
C LEU A 121 0.45 8.96 -19.96
N SER A 122 0.00 10.21 -20.13
CA SER A 122 0.77 11.24 -20.85
C SER A 122 1.98 11.69 -20.01
N PRO A 123 3.00 12.32 -20.64
CA PRO A 123 4.17 12.83 -19.90
C PRO A 123 3.81 13.75 -18.74
N GLU A 124 2.79 14.60 -18.89
CA GLU A 124 2.35 15.57 -17.88
C GLU A 124 1.63 14.88 -16.71
N ALA A 125 0.96 13.77 -16.99
CA ALA A 125 0.23 12.98 -16.00
C ALA A 125 1.15 12.04 -15.20
N MET A 126 2.44 11.91 -15.56
CA MET A 126 3.38 11.02 -14.89
C MET A 126 3.66 11.36 -13.42
N LYS A 127 3.35 12.57 -12.96
CA LYS A 127 3.35 12.93 -11.53
C LYS A 127 2.35 12.11 -10.70
N THR A 128 1.41 11.42 -11.33
CA THR A 128 0.51 10.46 -10.67
C THR A 128 1.30 9.31 -10.03
N ILE A 129 2.36 8.83 -10.68
CA ILE A 129 3.20 7.73 -10.19
C ILE A 129 3.83 8.04 -8.82
N PRO A 130 4.62 9.12 -8.65
CA PRO A 130 5.20 9.44 -7.36
C PRO A 130 4.16 9.67 -6.27
N VAL A 131 3.04 10.34 -6.59
CA VAL A 131 1.95 10.58 -5.63
C VAL A 131 1.35 9.26 -5.11
N LEU A 132 1.10 8.30 -6.00
CA LEU A 132 0.56 7.00 -5.60
C LEU A 132 1.57 6.16 -4.84
N VAL A 133 2.86 6.21 -5.21
CA VAL A 133 3.94 5.51 -4.52
C VAL A 133 4.16 6.07 -3.11
N THR A 134 4.20 7.39 -2.94
CA THR A 134 4.39 8.00 -1.62
C THR A 134 3.19 7.76 -0.72
N LEU A 135 1.96 7.82 -1.26
CA LEU A 135 0.77 7.42 -0.54
C LEU A 135 0.86 5.96 -0.07
N PHE A 136 1.26 5.05 -0.96
CA PHE A 136 1.45 3.64 -0.63
C PHE A 136 2.44 3.47 0.53
N VAL A 137 3.61 4.11 0.44
CA VAL A 137 4.66 4.03 1.47
C VAL A 137 4.16 4.55 2.83
N ILE A 138 3.54 5.73 2.86
CA ILE A 138 3.00 6.32 4.10
C ILE A 138 1.94 5.39 4.70
N ALA A 139 1.01 4.89 3.88
CA ALA A 139 -0.04 3.99 4.33
C ALA A 139 0.50 2.66 4.88
N ARG A 140 1.57 2.10 4.28
CA ARG A 140 2.23 0.89 4.78
C ARG A 140 2.98 1.12 6.09
N ILE A 141 3.65 2.27 6.26
CA ILE A 141 4.28 2.64 7.53
C ILE A 141 3.22 2.72 8.64
N ILE A 142 2.13 3.44 8.38
CA ILE A 142 1.01 3.56 9.32
C ILE A 142 0.42 2.19 9.63
N PHE A 143 0.19 1.35 8.62
CA PHE A 143 -0.32 -0.01 8.80
C PHE A 143 0.59 -0.86 9.70
N GLN A 144 1.89 -0.84 9.47
CA GLN A 144 2.86 -1.62 10.23
C GLN A 144 2.98 -1.14 11.69
N ILE A 145 2.85 0.16 11.96
CA ILE A 145 2.86 0.73 13.32
C ILE A 145 1.57 0.42 14.07
N ILE A 146 0.42 0.55 13.40
CA ILE A 146 -0.90 0.47 14.05
C ILE A 146 -1.35 -0.98 14.27
N TYR A 147 -1.05 -1.90 13.35
CA TYR A 147 -1.57 -3.27 13.43
C TYR A 147 -1.19 -4.00 14.74
N PRO A 148 0.05 -3.91 15.27
CA PRO A 148 0.37 -4.51 16.56
C PRO A 148 -0.41 -3.94 17.76
N ILE A 149 -0.94 -2.71 17.64
CA ILE A 149 -1.65 -2.02 18.72
C ILE A 149 -3.14 -2.37 18.70
N ASP A 150 -3.76 -2.37 17.51
CA ASP A 150 -5.18 -2.64 17.36
C ASP A 150 -5.47 -3.18 15.94
N ALA A 151 -5.91 -4.44 15.89
CA ALA A 151 -6.22 -5.15 14.66
C ALA A 151 -7.31 -4.47 13.80
N MET A 152 -8.20 -3.69 14.42
CA MET A 152 -9.27 -2.97 13.72
C MET A 152 -8.84 -1.57 13.27
N LYS A 153 -7.82 -0.96 13.88
CA LYS A 153 -7.29 0.34 13.43
C LYS A 153 -6.43 0.24 12.17
N ARG A 154 -5.93 -0.96 11.83
CA ARG A 154 -5.17 -1.21 10.59
C ARG A 154 -5.95 -0.91 9.31
N ILE A 155 -7.29 -0.81 9.39
CA ILE A 155 -8.19 -0.57 8.26
C ILE A 155 -7.79 0.71 7.50
N PHE A 156 -7.38 1.77 8.20
CA PHE A 156 -6.95 3.01 7.54
C PHE A 156 -5.77 2.76 6.58
N GLY A 157 -4.67 2.21 7.10
CA GLY A 157 -3.48 1.94 6.29
C GLY A 157 -3.73 0.93 5.18
N PHE A 158 -4.60 -0.07 5.41
CA PHE A 158 -4.98 -1.04 4.39
C PHE A 158 -5.83 -0.41 3.27
N MET A 159 -6.87 0.35 3.61
CA MET A 159 -7.78 0.93 2.60
C MET A 159 -7.11 2.03 1.79
N SER A 160 -6.19 2.79 2.40
CA SER A 160 -5.37 3.79 1.72
C SER A 160 -4.36 3.19 0.72
N THR A 161 -4.08 1.89 0.74
CA THR A 161 -3.34 1.21 -0.34
C THR A 161 -4.26 0.48 -1.30
N PHE A 162 -5.26 -0.22 -0.78
CA PHE A 162 -6.13 -1.07 -1.55
C PHE A 162 -7.02 -0.30 -2.53
N LEU A 163 -7.72 0.74 -2.07
CA LEU A 163 -8.68 1.47 -2.92
C LEU A 163 -8.01 2.24 -4.07
N PRO A 164 -6.91 2.98 -3.87
CA PRO A 164 -6.17 3.56 -4.98
C PRO A 164 -5.66 2.52 -5.97
N THR A 165 -5.18 1.37 -5.48
CA THR A 165 -4.71 0.28 -6.35
C THR A 165 -5.85 -0.29 -7.20
N VAL A 166 -7.03 -0.52 -6.61
CA VAL A 166 -8.23 -0.92 -7.37
C VAL A 166 -8.59 0.13 -8.42
N GLY A 167 -8.56 1.42 -8.07
CA GLY A 167 -8.80 2.51 -9.01
C GLY A 167 -7.85 2.48 -10.21
N VAL A 168 -6.56 2.22 -9.97
CA VAL A 168 -5.56 2.05 -11.04
C VAL A 168 -5.91 0.85 -11.94
N TYR A 169 -6.27 -0.30 -11.37
CA TYR A 169 -6.67 -1.48 -12.17
C TYR A 169 -7.91 -1.21 -13.02
N VAL A 170 -8.93 -0.58 -12.43
CA VAL A 170 -10.15 -0.20 -13.16
C VAL A 170 -9.82 0.74 -14.32
N TYR A 171 -8.98 1.74 -14.09
CA TYR A 171 -8.54 2.66 -15.15
C TYR A 171 -7.76 1.93 -16.26
N CYS A 172 -6.76 1.11 -15.89
CA CYS A 172 -5.97 0.38 -16.88
C CYS A 172 -6.82 -0.61 -17.68
N LEU A 173 -7.78 -1.30 -17.04
CA LEU A 173 -8.71 -2.19 -17.73
C LEU A 173 -9.63 -1.42 -18.68
N TYR A 174 -10.13 -0.25 -18.26
CA TYR A 174 -10.89 0.63 -19.13
C TYR A 174 -10.06 1.02 -20.37
N CYS A 175 -8.83 1.51 -20.18
CA CYS A 175 -7.95 1.85 -21.30
C CYS A 175 -7.71 0.64 -22.23
N PHE A 176 -7.42 -0.53 -21.68
CA PHE A 176 -7.20 -1.77 -22.45
C PHE A 176 -8.41 -2.18 -23.30
N LEU A 177 -9.64 -1.90 -22.84
CA LEU A 177 -10.87 -2.27 -23.55
C LEU A 177 -11.30 -1.21 -24.58
N THR A 178 -10.85 0.03 -24.45
CA THR A 178 -11.29 1.16 -25.30
C THR A 178 -10.25 1.67 -26.29
N GLN A 179 -9.01 1.21 -26.18
CA GLN A 179 -7.90 1.55 -27.09
C GLN A 179 -7.66 0.40 -28.06
#